data_AF-A0A0P9E6T8-F1
#
_entry.id   AF-A0A0P9E6T8-F1
#
_cell.length_a   1.000
_cell.length_b   1.000
_cell.length_c   1.000
_cell.angle_alpha   90.00
_cell.angle_beta   90.00
_cell.angle_gamma   90.00
#
_symmetry.space_group_name_H-M   'P 1'
#
loop_
_entity.id
_entity.type
_entity.pdbx_description
1 polymer ?
#
loop_
_entity_poly.entity_id
_entity_poly.type
_entity_poly.pdbx_seq_one_letter_code
_entity_poly.pdbx_strand_id
1 'polypeptide(L)' 'MVMVGEEHVHEGITVKVVEVIPYRDFRNQKNLMIGYMIIDGDFTSPVAHIWMLETEDIAEKLRSVAGYYLTIKSSLKR' A
#
# COMPACT_ATOMS: atom_id res chain seq x y z
N MET A 1 0.74 13.26 5.17
CA MET A 1 0.73 13.51 3.72
C MET A 1 1.55 12.40 3.10
N VAL A 2 0.95 11.61 2.22
CA VAL A 2 1.58 10.44 1.60
C VAL A 2 2.55 10.89 0.51
N MET A 3 3.74 10.30 0.45
CA MET A 3 4.74 10.62 -0.58
C MET A 3 5.16 9.40 -1.40
N VAL A 4 5.43 9.62 -2.68
CA VAL A 4 6.07 8.62 -3.53
C VAL A 4 7.46 8.32 -2.97
N GLY A 5 7.79 7.03 -2.84
CA GLY A 5 9.04 6.56 -2.25
C GLY A 5 8.97 6.35 -0.73
N GLU A 6 7.85 6.68 -0.08
CA GLU A 6 7.63 6.37 1.34
C GLU A 6 7.61 4.85 1.55
N GLU A 7 8.31 4.38 2.58
CA GLU A 7 8.45 2.97 2.91
C GLU A 7 7.94 2.71 4.34
N HIS A 8 7.08 1.71 4.48
CA HIS A 8 6.55 1.28 5.77
C HIS A 8 6.95 -0.16 6.02
N VAL A 9 7.63 -0.40 7.13
CA VAL A 9 8.09 -1.74 7.52
C VAL A 9 7.15 -2.30 8.58
N HIS A 10 6.63 -3.51 8.35
CA HIS A 10 5.81 -4.23 9.30
C HIS A 10 6.17 -5.73 9.28
N GLU A 11 6.55 -6.28 10.43
CA GLU A 11 6.91 -7.71 10.59
C GLU A 11 7.94 -8.21 9.55
N GLY A 12 8.90 -7.36 9.20
CA GLY A 12 9.94 -7.67 8.20
C GLY A 12 9.51 -7.49 6.74
N ILE A 13 8.25 -7.12 6.49
CA ILE A 13 7.72 -6.80 5.17
C ILE A 13 7.80 -5.30 4.93
N THR A 14 8.40 -4.89 3.82
CA THR A 14 8.44 -3.49 3.42
C THR A 14 7.34 -3.23 2.40
N VAL A 15 6.48 -2.24 2.67
CA VAL A 15 5.49 -1.74 1.73
C VAL A 15 5.95 -0.39 1.23
N LYS A 16 6.26 -0.30 -0.06
CA LYS A 16 6.79 0.90 -0.71
C LYS A 16 5.72 1.57 -1.54
N VAL A 17 5.47 2.86 -1.28
CA VAL A 17 4.60 3.69 -2.11
C VAL A 17 5.35 4.06 -3.39
N VAL A 18 4.76 3.77 -4.55
CA VAL A 18 5.35 4.05 -5.87
C VAL A 18 4.54 5.04 -6.69
N GLU A 19 3.27 5.25 -6.31
CA GLU A 19 2.38 6.19 -6.99
C GLU A 19 1.38 6.78 -5.99
N VAL A 20 1.08 8.07 -6.16
CA VAL A 20 0.06 8.79 -5.37
C VAL A 20 -0.74 9.66 -6.33
N ILE A 21 -1.99 9.29 -6.59
CA ILE A 21 -2.89 10.05 -7.45
C ILE A 21 -4.04 10.62 -6.62
N PRO A 22 -4.10 11.94 -6.42
CA PRO A 22 -5.25 12.58 -5.81
C PRO A 22 -6.41 12.65 -6.81
N TYR A 23 -7.62 12.36 -6.35
CA TYR A 23 -8.84 12.49 -7.14
C TYR A 23 -10.03 12.92 -6.27
N ARG A 24 -11.10 13.36 -6.93
CA ARG A 24 -12.39 13.62 -6.28
C ARG A 24 -13.39 12.58 -6.75
N ASP A 25 -14.14 12.00 -5.81
CA ASP A 25 -15.20 11.07 -6.14
C ASP A 25 -16.49 11.79 -6.58
N PHE A 26 -17.55 11.04 -6.90
CA PHE A 26 -18.85 11.59 -7.29
C PHE A 26 -19.57 12.36 -6.17
N ARG A 27 -19.10 12.25 -4.92
CA ARG A 27 -19.58 13.00 -3.75
C ARG A 27 -18.69 14.21 -3.44
N ASN A 28 -17.75 14.54 -4.33
CA ASN A 28 -16.77 15.61 -4.17
C ASN A 28 -15.82 15.43 -2.97
N GLN A 29 -15.67 14.19 -2.46
CA GLN A 29 -14.70 13.87 -1.41
C GLN A 29 -13.31 13.72 -2.02
N LYS A 30 -12.30 14.23 -1.30
CA LYS A 30 -10.90 14.09 -1.70
C LYS A 30 -10.40 12.71 -1.32
N ASN A 31 -9.94 11.98 -2.33
CA ASN A 31 -9.42 10.64 -2.20
C ASN A 31 -8.01 10.57 -2.80
N LEU A 32 -7.28 9.54 -2.41
CA LEU A 32 -6.00 9.15 -2.96
C LEU A 32 -6.12 7.73 -3.49
N MET A 33 -5.63 7.52 -4.71
CA MET A 33 -5.27 6.21 -5.21
C MET A 33 -3.76 6.04 -5.00
N ILE A 34 -3.38 5.03 -4.22
CA ILE A 34 -1.99 4.77 -3.87
C ILE A 34 -1.54 3.49 -4.57
N GLY A 35 -0.53 3.61 -5.42
CA GLY A 35 0.20 2.47 -5.95
C GLY A 35 1.30 2.06 -4.96
N TYR A 36 1.38 0.77 -4.64
CA TYR A 36 2.38 0.23 -3.73
C TYR A 36 2.97 -1.09 -4.22
N MET A 37 4.15 -1.42 -3.70
CA MET A 37 4.82 -2.71 -3.89
C MET A 37 5.17 -3.31 -2.54
N ILE A 38 5.08 -4.63 -2.42
CA ILE A 38 5.56 -5.39 -1.28
C ILE A 38 6.97 -5.90 -1.58
N ILE A 39 7.90 -5.68 -0.66
CA ILE A 39 9.27 -6.17 -0.70
C ILE A 39 9.47 -7.10 0.51
N ASP A 40 9.82 -8.35 0.23
CA ASP A 40 10.01 -9.43 1.21
C ASP A 40 11.27 -10.23 0.82
N GLY A 41 12.42 -9.83 1.39
CA GLY A 41 13.73 -10.33 0.97
C GLY A 41 13.97 -10.08 -0.52
N ASP A 42 14.24 -11.14 -1.29
CA ASP A 42 14.46 -11.08 -2.74
C ASP A 42 13.16 -11.03 -3.56
N PHE A 43 12.00 -11.06 -2.91
CA PHE A 43 10.72 -10.94 -3.59
C PHE A 43 10.28 -9.47 -3.64
N THR A 44 9.83 -9.04 -4.81
CA THR A 44 9.18 -7.75 -5.03
C THR A 44 7.88 -8.02 -5.78
N SER A 45 6.75 -7.61 -5.23
CA SER A 45 5.44 -7.82 -5.86
C SER A 45 5.29 -6.91 -7.09
N PRO A 46 4.35 -7.23 -8.01
CA PRO A 46 3.81 -6.23 -8.93
C PRO A 46 3.23 -5.03 -8.18
N VAL A 47 3.05 -3.92 -8.88
CA VAL A 47 2.34 -2.75 -8.34
C VAL A 47 0.87 -3.09 -8.14
N ALA A 48 0.39 -2.89 -6.91
CA ALA A 48 -1.01 -2.99 -6.55
C ALA A 48 -1.54 -1.62 -6.11
N HIS A 49 -2.86 -1.45 -6.09
CA HIS A 49 -3.49 -0.18 -5.74
C HIS A 49 -4.40 -0.32 -4.53
N ILE A 50 -4.40 0.70 -3.68
CA ILE A 50 -5.43 0.93 -2.66
C ILE A 50 -6.03 2.32 -2.84
N TRP A 51 -7.25 2.49 -2.34
CA TRP A 51 -7.94 3.77 -2.31
C TRP A 51 -8.18 4.19 -0.87
N MET A 52 -8.05 5.49 -0.60
CA MET A 52 -8.27 6.07 0.71
C MET A 52 -8.75 7.50 0.63
N LEU A 53 -9.41 8.00 1.66
CA LEU A 53 -9.64 9.42 1.82
C LEU A 53 -8.28 10.11 2.05
N GLU A 54 -8.15 11.35 1.58
CA GLU A 54 -6.95 12.17 1.82
C GLU A 54 -6.65 12.37 3.32
N THR A 55 -7.67 12.23 4.17
CA THR A 55 -7.59 12.40 5.63
C THR A 55 -7.32 11.12 6.42
N GLU A 56 -7.38 9.94 5.79
CA GLU A 56 -7.11 8.68 6.46
C GLU A 56 -5.61 8.51 6.76
N ASP A 57 -5.27 7.74 7.80
CA ASP A 57 -3.88 7.36 8.07
C ASP A 57 -3.44 6.24 7.12
N ILE A 58 -2.44 6.52 6.28
CA ILE A 58 -1.90 5.54 5.36
C ILE A 58 -1.17 4.41 6.08
N ALA A 59 -0.55 4.68 7.23
CA ALA A 59 0.26 3.70 7.94
C ALA A 59 -0.62 2.52 8.41
N GLU A 60 -1.86 2.78 8.81
CA GLU A 60 -2.82 1.74 9.16
C GLU A 60 -3.21 0.87 7.95
N LYS A 61 -3.46 1.49 6.79
CA LYS A 61 -3.76 0.75 5.56
C LYS A 61 -2.59 -0.12 5.11
N LEU A 62 -1.37 0.42 5.07
CA LEU A 62 -0.20 -0.34 4.63
C LEU A 62 0.16 -1.44 5.63
N ARG A 63 -0.10 -1.25 6.93
CA ARG A 63 -0.01 -2.31 7.92
C ARG A 63 -1.00 -3.43 7.64
N SER A 64 -2.25 -3.11 7.30
CA SER A 64 -3.26 -4.10 6.91
C SER A 64 -2.86 -4.87 5.65
N VAL A 65 -2.28 -4.18 4.66
CA VAL A 65 -1.71 -4.80 3.45
C VAL A 65 -0.62 -5.81 3.80
N ALA A 66 0.37 -5.41 4.60
CA ALA A 66 1.45 -6.30 5.03
C ALA A 66 0.93 -7.50 5.83
N GLY A 67 -0.01 -7.27 6.75
CA GLY A 67 -0.65 -8.32 7.52
C GLY A 67 -1.40 -9.32 6.64
N TYR A 68 -2.21 -8.83 5.69
CA TYR A 68 -2.92 -9.69 4.74
C TYR A 68 -1.94 -10.50 3.88
N TYR A 69 -0.88 -9.87 3.37
CA TYR A 69 0.17 -10.55 2.63
C TYR A 69 0.75 -11.73 3.41
N LEU A 70 1.08 -11.54 4.69
CA LEU A 70 1.61 -12.61 5.54
C LEU A 70 0.64 -13.80 5.68
N THR A 71 -0.68 -13.54 5.73
CA THR A 71 -1.68 -14.62 5.79
C THR A 71 -1.74 -15.48 4.53
N ILE A 72 -1.45 -14.88 3.36
CA ILE A 72 -1.51 -15.57 2.07
C ILE A 72 -0.14 -15.98 1.54
N LYS A 73 0.95 -15.53 2.17
CA LYS A 73 2.34 -15.71 1.70
C LYS A 73 2.67 -17.17 1.39
N SER A 74 2.21 -18.11 2.19
CA SER A 74 2.41 -19.56 1.98
C SER A 74 1.71 -20.10 0.73
N SER A 75 0.67 -19.42 0.24
CA SER A 75 -0.10 -19.79 -0.95
C SER A 75 0.46 -19.14 -2.22
N LEU A 76 1.27 -18.10 -2.09
CA LEU A 76 1.98 -17.46 -3.19
C LEU A 76 3.21 -18.32 -3.55
N LYS A 77 3.01 -19.36 -4.36
CA LYS A 77 4.11 -20.16 -4.92
C LYS A 77 4.94 -19.28 -5.86
N ARG A 78 6.28 -19.31 -5.69
CA ARG A 78 7.24 -18.89 -6.72
C ARG A 78 7.28 -19.91 -7.86
#